data_AF-A0A9D9R6G1-F1
#
_entry.id   AF-A0A9D9R6G1-F1
#
_cell.length_a   1.000
_cell.length_b   1.000
_cell.length_c   1.000
_cell.angle_alpha   90.00
_cell.angle_beta   90.00
_cell.angle_gamma   90.00
#
_symmetry.space_group_name_H-M   'P 1'
#
loop_
_entity.id
_entity.type
_entity.pdbx_description
1 polymer ?
#
loop_
_entity_poly.entity_id
_entity_poly.type
_entity_poly.pdbx_seq_one_letter_code
_entity_poly.pdbx_strand_id
1 'polypeptide(L)'
;MSRLDEIDIKFLTGVGPKRAELLAEQLHIHTFYDLLYYFPFRYVDRSRIFQIRELESGMPFIQLKGRFVTMTTVGEGAKRRMQALFSDGTGTIDVVWFNRIKFVAENYRTGVEYVIFGRPSIFNGRFNLAHPEIETSVPGNEPHGLRGAYNMTDKLRNRGFTSKTFQTLISNLLAKTAFIPETLPQTVTERYHLIPLRDALENIHFPKSVDLLNKAKLRLKFEELFLIQLNILRIANGRKAQQKGFVFSRIGEFFNR
;
A
#
# COMPACT_ATOMS: atom_id res chain seq x y z
N MET A 1 -2.07 -19.61 20.35
CA MET A 1 -1.71 -18.29 19.78
C MET A 1 -2.51 -18.12 18.50
N SER A 2 -3.37 -17.11 18.41
CA SER A 2 -4.25 -16.93 17.24
C SER A 2 -3.41 -16.71 15.99
N ARG A 3 -3.52 -17.64 15.05
CA ARG A 3 -2.91 -17.57 13.73
C ARG A 3 -3.61 -16.44 12.96
N LEU A 4 -2.88 -15.43 12.49
CA LEU A 4 -3.49 -14.24 11.85
C LEU A 4 -4.28 -14.59 10.58
N ASP A 5 -3.96 -15.74 9.99
CA ASP A 5 -4.63 -16.42 8.88
C ASP A 5 -5.97 -17.05 9.25
N GLU A 6 -6.33 -17.14 10.53
CA GLU A 6 -7.62 -17.66 11.00
C GLU A 6 -8.60 -16.54 11.38
N ILE A 7 -8.12 -15.30 11.54
CA ILE A 7 -8.94 -14.16 11.98
C ILE A 7 -9.53 -13.45 10.76
N ASP A 8 -10.84 -13.58 10.60
CA ASP A 8 -11.63 -12.93 9.54
C ASP A 8 -11.49 -11.39 9.61
N ILE A 9 -11.26 -10.78 8.45
CA ILE A 9 -11.06 -9.34 8.29
C ILE A 9 -12.25 -8.50 8.79
N LYS A 10 -13.47 -9.06 8.85
CA LYS A 10 -14.65 -8.37 9.38
C LYS A 10 -14.53 -7.98 10.86
N PHE A 11 -13.62 -8.60 11.62
CA PHE A 11 -13.36 -8.26 13.02
C PHE A 11 -12.38 -7.09 13.20
N LEU A 12 -11.92 -6.51 12.10
CA LEU A 12 -11.08 -5.32 12.09
C LEU A 12 -11.93 -4.05 12.16
N THR A 13 -11.58 -3.15 13.08
CA THR A 13 -12.25 -1.85 13.20
C THR A 13 -12.13 -1.07 11.88
N GLY A 14 -13.29 -0.68 11.33
CA GLY A 14 -13.38 -0.01 10.03
C GLY A 14 -13.73 -0.94 8.86
N VAL A 15 -13.81 -2.26 9.09
CA VAL A 15 -14.27 -3.26 8.10
C VAL A 15 -15.60 -3.86 8.53
N GLY A 16 -16.70 -3.32 8.01
CA GLY A 16 -18.01 -3.97 8.14
C GLY A 16 -18.21 -5.12 7.13
N PRO A 17 -19.29 -5.91 7.24
CA PRO A 17 -19.54 -7.07 6.36
C PRO A 17 -19.43 -6.76 4.87
N LYS A 18 -20.05 -5.65 4.42
CA LYS A 18 -19.98 -5.20 3.01
C LYS A 18 -18.57 -4.85 2.54
N ARG A 19 -17.72 -4.33 3.44
CA ARG A 19 -16.32 -4.01 3.12
C ARG A 19 -15.49 -5.29 3.07
N ALA A 20 -15.73 -6.24 3.98
CA ALA A 20 -15.07 -7.55 3.98
C ALA A 20 -15.37 -8.31 2.69
N GLU A 21 -16.64 -8.41 2.28
CA GLU A 21 -17.04 -9.03 1.01
C GLU A 21 -16.34 -8.39 -0.19
N LEU A 22 -16.28 -7.05 -0.23
CA LEU A 22 -15.65 -6.35 -1.34
C LEU A 22 -14.13 -6.55 -1.38
N LEU A 23 -13.46 -6.58 -0.21
CA LEU A 23 -12.03 -6.86 -0.10
C LEU A 23 -11.71 -8.29 -0.55
N ALA A 24 -12.52 -9.25 -0.13
CA ALA A 24 -12.44 -10.64 -0.55
C ALA A 24 -12.63 -10.80 -2.07
N GLU A 25 -13.68 -10.20 -2.63
CA GLU A 25 -14.01 -10.31 -4.06
C GLU A 25 -12.96 -9.64 -4.96
N GLN A 26 -12.42 -8.49 -4.55
CA GLN A 26 -11.57 -7.67 -5.41
C GLN A 26 -10.08 -7.91 -5.24
N LEU A 27 -9.64 -8.31 -4.04
CA LEU A 27 -8.23 -8.42 -3.69
C LEU A 27 -7.87 -9.75 -3.02
N HIS A 28 -8.84 -10.66 -2.85
CA HIS A 28 -8.65 -11.92 -2.12
C HIS A 28 -8.17 -11.72 -0.67
N ILE A 29 -8.58 -10.62 -0.04
CA ILE A 29 -8.26 -10.32 1.36
C ILE A 29 -9.40 -10.83 2.23
N HIS A 30 -9.18 -11.94 2.93
CA HIS A 30 -10.16 -12.58 3.81
C HIS A 30 -9.80 -12.45 5.28
N THR A 31 -8.51 -12.35 5.59
CA THR A 31 -7.97 -12.47 6.95
C THR A 31 -7.09 -11.29 7.33
N PHE A 32 -6.70 -11.24 8.60
CA PHE A 32 -5.72 -10.27 9.09
C PHE A 32 -4.36 -10.47 8.43
N TYR A 33 -3.96 -11.74 8.20
CA TYR A 33 -2.75 -12.06 7.46
C TYR A 33 -2.80 -11.46 6.04
N ASP A 34 -3.88 -11.70 5.29
CA ASP A 34 -3.98 -11.22 3.91
C ASP A 34 -3.85 -9.69 3.80
N LEU A 35 -4.48 -8.95 4.72
CA LEU A 35 -4.38 -7.49 4.72
C LEU A 35 -2.96 -7.03 5.08
N LEU A 36 -2.31 -7.67 6.04
CA LEU A 36 -0.97 -7.31 6.50
C LEU A 36 0.12 -7.66 5.48
N TYR A 37 -0.14 -8.63 4.59
CA TYR A 37 0.75 -8.96 3.48
C TYR A 37 0.33 -8.28 2.16
N TYR A 38 -0.67 -7.39 2.20
CA TYR A 38 -1.07 -6.57 1.06
C TYR A 38 -0.19 -5.32 0.92
N PHE A 39 1.01 -5.50 0.36
CA PHE A 39 2.04 -4.45 0.38
C PHE A 39 1.78 -3.26 -0.57
N PRO A 40 2.28 -2.05 -0.22
CA PRO A 40 2.28 -0.93 -1.14
C PRO A 40 3.12 -1.21 -2.40
N PHE A 41 2.63 -0.83 -3.57
CA PHE A 41 3.37 -0.98 -4.83
C PHE A 41 4.41 0.12 -5.05
N ARG A 42 4.22 1.27 -4.40
CA ARG A 42 5.19 2.38 -4.38
C ARG A 42 5.06 3.17 -3.10
N TYR A 43 6.10 3.95 -2.81
CA TYR A 43 6.15 4.88 -1.69
C TYR A 43 6.20 6.28 -2.26
N VAL A 44 5.38 7.17 -1.73
CA VAL A 44 5.42 8.57 -2.12
C VAL A 44 5.83 9.42 -0.94
N ASP A 45 6.78 10.30 -1.20
CA ASP A 45 7.21 11.29 -0.24
C ASP A 45 6.14 12.38 -0.10
N ARG A 46 5.60 12.49 1.11
CA ARG A 46 4.64 13.52 1.52
C ARG A 46 5.26 14.48 2.54
N SER A 47 6.58 14.64 2.55
CA SER A 47 7.26 15.48 3.53
C SER A 47 7.27 16.96 3.15
N ARG A 48 7.11 17.27 1.85
CA ARG A 48 7.14 18.64 1.34
C ARG A 48 5.80 19.04 0.74
N ILE A 49 5.26 20.14 1.27
CA ILE A 49 4.19 20.91 0.65
C ILE A 49 4.84 21.93 -0.29
N PHE A 50 4.47 21.87 -1.57
CA PHE A 50 4.93 22.80 -2.60
C PHE A 50 3.97 23.98 -2.70
N GLN A 51 4.50 25.11 -3.17
CA GLN A 51 3.70 26.24 -3.64
C GLN A 51 3.41 26.08 -5.13
N ILE A 52 2.27 26.59 -5.58
CA ILE A 52 1.85 26.51 -6.99
C ILE A 52 2.83 27.22 -7.91
N ARG A 53 3.49 28.29 -7.44
CA ARG A 53 4.54 29.00 -8.19
C ARG A 53 5.83 28.20 -8.41
N GLU A 54 6.06 27.14 -7.62
CA GLU A 54 7.25 26.28 -7.74
C GLU A 54 7.04 25.15 -8.74
N LEU A 55 5.86 25.05 -9.38
CA LEU A 55 5.53 23.94 -10.25
C LEU A 55 6.27 23.99 -11.57
N GLU A 56 6.89 22.86 -11.90
CA GLU A 56 7.58 22.66 -13.16
C GLU A 56 7.00 21.44 -13.91
N SER A 57 7.20 21.42 -15.23
CA SER A 57 6.81 20.28 -16.05
C SER A 57 7.59 19.02 -15.65
N GLY A 58 6.91 17.88 -15.59
CA GLY A 58 7.55 16.60 -15.30
C GLY A 58 7.77 16.31 -13.81
N MET A 59 7.33 17.19 -12.91
CA MET A 59 7.37 16.94 -11.46
C MET A 59 6.70 15.60 -11.07
N PRO A 60 7.19 14.95 -10.00
CA PRO A 60 6.58 13.74 -9.46
C PRO A 60 5.23 14.05 -8.78
N PHE A 61 4.71 13.12 -7.99
CA PHE A 61 3.56 13.40 -7.14
C PHE A 61 3.96 14.46 -6.08
N ILE A 62 3.13 15.48 -5.92
CA ILE A 62 3.36 16.61 -5.03
C ILE A 62 2.18 16.79 -4.06
N GLN A 63 2.41 17.55 -3.00
CA GLN A 63 1.34 18.09 -2.16
C GLN A 63 1.24 19.60 -2.33
N LEU A 64 0.01 20.10 -2.39
CA LEU A 64 -0.31 21.52 -2.37
C LEU A 64 -1.30 21.78 -1.25
N LYS A 65 -1.11 22.86 -0.51
CA LYS A 65 -2.03 23.32 0.55
C LYS A 65 -2.69 24.62 0.12
N GLY A 66 -4.00 24.73 0.29
CA GLY A 66 -4.75 25.86 -0.23
C GLY A 66 -6.26 25.61 -0.21
N ARG A 67 -7.01 26.35 -1.01
CA ARG A 67 -8.48 26.30 -1.04
C ARG A 67 -9.00 26.23 -2.47
N PHE A 68 -10.16 25.59 -2.64
CA PHE A 68 -10.91 25.70 -3.88
C PHE A 68 -11.55 27.09 -3.97
N VAL A 69 -11.22 27.83 -5.04
CA VAL A 69 -11.80 29.14 -5.36
C VAL A 69 -13.14 28.94 -6.05
N THR A 70 -13.17 28.06 -7.04
CA THR A 70 -14.40 27.71 -7.78
C THR A 70 -14.48 26.20 -7.94
N MET A 71 -15.71 25.70 -8.01
CA MET A 71 -16.02 24.29 -8.23
C MET A 71 -17.28 24.22 -9.10
N THR A 72 -17.15 23.71 -10.32
CA THR A 72 -18.25 23.64 -11.29
C THR A 72 -18.29 22.29 -11.96
N THR A 73 -19.50 21.81 -12.27
CA THR A 73 -19.68 20.63 -13.12
C THR A 73 -19.86 21.09 -14.56
N VAL A 74 -19.06 20.55 -15.47
CA VAL A 74 -19.05 20.92 -16.90
C VAL A 74 -19.39 19.70 -17.75
N GLY A 75 -20.18 19.90 -18.80
CA GLY A 75 -20.59 18.86 -19.74
C GLY A 75 -21.77 18.01 -19.27
N GLU A 76 -22.29 17.18 -20.18
CA GLU A 76 -23.47 16.34 -19.97
C GLU A 76 -23.19 14.87 -20.31
N GLY A 77 -24.00 13.97 -19.75
CA GLY A 77 -23.88 12.52 -19.99
C GLY A 77 -22.48 11.98 -19.71
N ALA A 78 -21.91 11.26 -20.69
CA ALA A 78 -20.59 10.66 -20.60
C ALA A 78 -19.42 11.66 -20.61
N LYS A 79 -19.65 12.92 -21.02
CA LYS A 79 -18.63 13.98 -21.05
C LYS A 79 -18.64 14.85 -19.78
N ARG A 80 -19.48 14.50 -18.81
CA ARG A 80 -19.61 15.23 -17.55
C ARG A 80 -18.31 15.11 -16.75
N ARG A 81 -17.83 16.24 -16.22
CA ARG A 81 -16.65 16.31 -15.34
C ARG A 81 -16.82 17.39 -14.29
N MET A 82 -16.19 17.22 -13.13
CA MET A 82 -16.03 18.29 -12.14
C MET A 82 -14.74 19.03 -12.46
N GLN A 83 -14.81 20.35 -12.58
CA GLN A 83 -13.65 21.22 -12.73
C GLN A 83 -13.63 22.22 -11.57
N ALA A 84 -12.49 22.34 -10.91
CA ALA A 84 -12.28 23.25 -9.81
C ALA A 84 -10.99 24.04 -10.01
N LEU A 85 -10.99 25.29 -9.55
CA LEU A 85 -9.80 26.11 -9.48
C LEU A 85 -9.28 26.08 -8.05
N PHE A 86 -8.05 25.62 -7.84
CA PHE A 86 -7.41 25.55 -6.53
C PHE A 86 -6.33 26.63 -6.41
N SER A 87 -6.25 27.28 -5.26
CA SER A 87 -5.26 28.33 -4.99
C SER A 87 -4.63 28.17 -3.62
N ASP A 88 -3.31 28.33 -3.56
CA ASP A 88 -2.50 28.41 -2.35
C ASP A 88 -2.19 29.86 -1.93
N GLY A 89 -2.77 30.84 -2.64
CA GLY A 89 -2.48 32.27 -2.48
C GLY A 89 -1.29 32.78 -3.29
N THR A 90 -0.41 31.91 -3.79
CA THR A 90 0.71 32.29 -4.67
C THR A 90 0.40 32.08 -6.16
N GLY A 91 -0.50 31.15 -6.46
CA GLY A 91 -0.93 30.87 -7.83
C GLY A 91 -2.28 30.14 -7.87
N THR A 92 -2.62 29.64 -9.05
CA THR A 92 -3.80 28.79 -9.26
C THR A 92 -3.47 27.57 -10.11
N ILE A 93 -4.14 26.46 -9.83
CA ILE A 93 -4.03 25.21 -10.57
C ILE A 93 -5.44 24.65 -10.85
N ASP A 94 -5.63 24.11 -12.04
CA ASP A 94 -6.90 23.45 -12.39
C ASP A 94 -6.95 22.06 -11.77
N VAL A 95 -8.10 21.66 -11.24
CA VAL A 95 -8.30 20.33 -10.66
C VAL A 95 -9.53 19.70 -11.31
N VAL A 96 -9.39 18.48 -11.81
CA VAL A 96 -10.41 17.83 -12.62
C VAL A 96 -10.72 16.43 -12.11
N TRP A 97 -12.02 16.10 -12.04
CA TRP A 97 -12.52 14.74 -11.81
C TRP A 97 -13.46 14.34 -12.94
N PHE A 98 -13.10 13.27 -13.65
CA PHE A 98 -13.95 12.68 -14.71
C PHE A 98 -15.01 11.73 -14.12
N ASN A 99 -14.70 11.15 -12.96
CA ASN A 99 -15.52 10.17 -12.23
C ASN A 99 -15.78 10.66 -10.80
N ARG A 100 -16.80 10.08 -10.13
CA ARG A 100 -17.18 10.41 -8.73
C ARG A 100 -17.54 11.89 -8.50
N ILE A 101 -18.10 12.54 -9.53
CA ILE A 101 -18.48 13.97 -9.52
C ILE A 101 -19.43 14.28 -8.36
N LYS A 102 -20.44 13.43 -8.14
CA LYS A 102 -21.42 13.60 -7.04
C LYS A 102 -20.73 13.60 -5.67
N PHE A 103 -19.83 12.64 -5.42
CA PHE A 103 -19.08 12.57 -4.16
C PHE A 103 -18.23 13.84 -3.95
N VAL A 104 -17.51 14.28 -4.98
CA VAL A 104 -16.67 15.49 -4.91
C VAL A 104 -17.52 16.72 -4.60
N ALA A 105 -18.67 16.87 -5.26
CA ALA A 105 -19.59 17.99 -5.03
C ALA A 105 -20.22 17.98 -3.62
N GLU A 106 -20.45 16.81 -3.03
CA GLU A 106 -21.05 16.68 -1.69
C GLU A 106 -20.03 16.86 -0.55
N ASN A 107 -18.77 16.47 -0.76
CA ASN A 107 -17.76 16.39 0.30
C ASN A 107 -16.80 17.59 0.35
N TYR A 108 -16.66 18.34 -0.74
CA TYR A 108 -15.72 19.45 -0.82
C TYR A 108 -16.43 20.75 -1.12
N ARG A 109 -15.98 21.84 -0.47
CA ARG A 109 -16.59 23.17 -0.58
C ARG A 109 -15.53 24.20 -0.93
N THR A 110 -15.95 25.27 -1.60
CA THR A 110 -15.08 26.43 -1.84
C THR A 110 -14.75 27.14 -0.53
N GLY A 111 -13.61 27.83 -0.50
CA GLY A 111 -13.17 28.63 0.65
C GLY A 111 -12.60 27.84 1.84
N VAL A 112 -12.78 26.52 1.89
CA VAL A 112 -12.20 25.64 2.92
C VAL A 112 -10.76 25.26 2.54
N GLU A 113 -9.89 25.16 3.55
CA GLU A 113 -8.50 24.76 3.35
C GLU A 113 -8.36 23.23 3.26
N TYR A 114 -7.69 22.78 2.21
CA TYR A 114 -7.40 21.39 1.90
C TYR A 114 -5.93 21.20 1.57
N VAL A 115 -5.44 19.98 1.78
CA VAL A 115 -4.21 19.48 1.18
C VAL A 115 -4.60 18.56 0.03
N ILE A 116 -4.17 18.90 -1.17
CA ILE A 116 -4.36 18.06 -2.36
C ILE A 116 -3.05 17.38 -2.72
N PHE A 117 -3.14 16.12 -3.12
CA PHE A 117 -2.01 15.29 -3.48
C PHE A 117 -2.23 14.62 -4.83
N GLY A 118 -1.30 14.82 -5.76
CA GLY A 118 -1.40 14.27 -7.11
C GLY A 118 -0.19 14.61 -7.96
N ARG A 119 -0.18 14.10 -9.19
CA ARG A 119 0.89 14.40 -10.14
C ARG A 119 0.45 15.56 -11.04
N PRO A 120 1.16 16.71 -11.02
CA PRO A 120 0.82 17.83 -11.87
C PRO A 120 1.08 17.46 -13.33
N SER A 121 0.19 17.89 -14.21
CA SER A 121 0.32 17.75 -15.65
C SER A 121 -0.03 19.08 -16.32
N ILE A 122 0.39 19.28 -17.57
CA ILE A 122 0.07 20.49 -18.31
C ILE A 122 -1.03 20.17 -19.32
N PHE A 123 -2.10 20.97 -19.30
CA PHE A 123 -3.20 20.89 -20.25
C PHE A 123 -3.56 22.31 -20.68
N ASN A 124 -3.62 22.56 -21.99
CA ASN A 124 -3.84 23.90 -22.57
C ASN A 124 -2.95 24.99 -21.96
N GLY A 125 -1.67 24.67 -21.73
CA GLY A 125 -0.69 25.62 -21.18
C GLY A 125 -0.85 25.93 -19.69
N ARG A 126 -1.79 25.29 -18.98
CA ARG A 126 -2.00 25.46 -17.54
C ARG A 126 -1.69 24.16 -16.80
N PHE A 127 -1.16 24.29 -15.58
CA PHE A 127 -1.04 23.13 -14.70
C PHE A 127 -2.44 22.65 -14.30
N ASN A 128 -2.59 21.33 -14.32
CA ASN A 128 -3.79 20.66 -13.86
C ASN A 128 -3.46 19.38 -13.06
N LEU A 129 -4.34 19.05 -12.12
CA LEU A 129 -4.34 17.81 -11.36
C LEU A 129 -5.60 17.01 -11.67
N ALA A 130 -5.43 15.83 -12.27
CA ALA A 130 -6.51 14.88 -12.47
C ALA A 130 -6.65 13.98 -11.25
N HIS A 131 -7.87 13.87 -10.72
CA HIS A 131 -8.23 12.96 -9.63
C HIS A 131 -7.27 13.00 -8.41
N PRO A 132 -6.91 14.18 -7.87
CA PRO A 132 -6.04 14.21 -6.70
C PRO A 132 -6.74 13.58 -5.48
N GLU A 133 -5.93 13.05 -4.57
CA GLU A 133 -6.38 12.76 -3.22
C GLU A 133 -6.52 14.07 -2.46
N ILE A 134 -7.65 14.28 -1.77
CA ILE A 134 -7.92 15.49 -1.01
C ILE A 134 -8.07 15.11 0.46
N GLU A 135 -7.38 15.86 1.31
CA GLU A 135 -7.51 15.78 2.76
C GLU A 135 -7.87 17.16 3.30
N THR A 136 -8.82 17.23 4.23
CA THR A 136 -9.10 18.48 4.96
C THR A 136 -7.85 18.85 5.75
N SER A 137 -7.42 20.12 5.62
CA SER A 137 -6.31 20.64 6.42
C SER A 137 -6.75 20.69 7.88
N VAL A 138 -6.22 19.79 8.70
CA VAL A 138 -6.40 19.82 10.16
C VAL A 138 -5.07 20.25 10.77
N PRO A 139 -5.01 21.37 11.49
CA PRO A 139 -3.78 21.83 12.13
C PRO A 139 -3.16 20.73 13.00
N GLY A 140 -1.87 20.44 12.79
CA GLY A 140 -1.12 19.43 13.56
C GLY A 140 -1.27 17.98 13.09
N ASN A 141 -2.05 17.71 12.03
CA ASN A 141 -2.19 16.37 11.45
C ASN A 141 -1.84 16.37 9.95
N GLU A 142 -0.80 17.13 9.58
CA GLU A 142 -0.31 17.11 8.21
C GLU A 142 0.36 15.76 7.93
N PRO A 143 0.01 15.09 6.83
CA PRO A 143 0.61 13.80 6.51
C PRO A 143 2.09 14.00 6.18
N HIS A 144 2.97 13.59 7.09
CA HIS A 144 4.43 13.66 6.91
C HIS A 144 5.01 12.30 6.50
N GLY A 145 6.19 12.36 5.85
CA GLY A 145 7.05 11.21 5.58
C GLY A 145 6.67 10.42 4.33
N LEU A 146 7.29 9.24 4.22
CA LEU A 146 7.04 8.29 3.15
C LEU A 146 5.71 7.54 3.41
N ARG A 147 4.84 7.52 2.42
CA ARG A 147 3.53 6.84 2.50
C ARG A 147 3.42 5.77 1.43
N GLY A 148 2.98 4.59 1.83
CA GLY A 148 2.64 3.51 0.91
C GLY A 148 1.40 3.84 0.08
N ALA A 149 1.50 3.69 -1.24
CA ALA A 149 0.37 3.67 -2.15
C ALA A 149 0.01 2.22 -2.49
N TYR A 150 -1.28 1.91 -2.41
CA TYR A 150 -1.80 0.55 -2.55
C TYR A 150 -2.49 0.37 -3.90
N ASN A 151 -2.36 -0.82 -4.47
CA ASN A 151 -3.10 -1.18 -5.67
C ASN A 151 -4.59 -1.25 -5.32
N MET A 152 -5.46 -0.86 -6.25
CA MET A 152 -6.89 -0.85 -6.03
C MET A 152 -7.61 -0.98 -7.38
N THR A 153 -8.64 -1.82 -7.42
CA THR A 153 -9.55 -1.92 -8.57
C THR A 153 -10.48 -0.70 -8.62
N ASP A 154 -11.04 -0.42 -9.80
CA ASP A 154 -12.00 0.67 -9.95
C ASP A 154 -13.26 0.45 -9.10
N LYS A 155 -13.68 -0.80 -8.90
CA LYS A 155 -14.82 -1.15 -8.02
C LYS A 155 -14.56 -0.70 -6.59
N LEU A 156 -13.36 -0.95 -6.05
CA LEU A 156 -12.95 -0.48 -4.71
C LEU A 156 -12.94 1.04 -4.64
N ARG A 157 -12.33 1.71 -5.63
CA ARG A 157 -12.30 3.18 -5.70
C ARG A 157 -13.72 3.75 -5.72
N ASN A 158 -14.60 3.19 -6.54
CA ASN A 158 -16.00 3.62 -6.63
C ASN A 158 -16.79 3.42 -5.32
N ARG A 159 -16.36 2.48 -4.48
CA ARG A 159 -16.91 2.24 -3.13
C ARG A 159 -16.18 3.01 -2.01
N GLY A 160 -15.33 3.97 -2.37
CA GLY A 160 -14.69 4.89 -1.43
C GLY A 160 -13.38 4.40 -0.81
N PHE A 161 -12.80 3.30 -1.31
CA PHE A 161 -11.45 2.91 -0.90
C PHE A 161 -10.41 3.87 -1.48
N THR A 162 -9.44 4.21 -0.66
CA THR A 162 -8.27 5.04 -0.98
C THR A 162 -7.02 4.43 -0.34
N SER A 163 -5.83 4.88 -0.73
CA SER A 163 -4.59 4.47 -0.05
C SER A 163 -4.64 4.77 1.45
N LYS A 164 -5.27 5.88 1.84
CA LYS A 164 -5.52 6.25 3.24
C LYS A 164 -6.42 5.24 3.95
N THR A 165 -7.43 4.70 3.27
CA THR A 165 -8.28 3.62 3.82
C THR A 165 -7.45 2.41 4.21
N PHE A 166 -6.58 1.92 3.32
CA PHE A 166 -5.68 0.79 3.63
C PHE A 166 -4.74 1.12 4.77
N GLN A 167 -4.13 2.31 4.77
CA GLN A 167 -3.29 2.77 5.87
C GLN A 167 -4.02 2.76 7.21
N THR A 168 -5.25 3.26 7.28
CA THR A 168 -6.05 3.23 8.51
C THR A 168 -6.32 1.79 8.95
N LEU A 169 -6.73 0.91 8.03
CA LEU A 169 -7.02 -0.49 8.36
C LEU A 169 -5.78 -1.22 8.88
N ILE A 170 -4.64 -1.07 8.21
CA ILE A 170 -3.38 -1.71 8.62
C ILE A 170 -2.88 -1.13 9.94
N SER A 171 -2.99 0.18 10.16
CA SER A 171 -2.66 0.81 11.44
C SER A 171 -3.52 0.26 12.58
N ASN A 172 -4.83 0.10 12.35
CA ASN A 172 -5.73 -0.50 13.35
C ASN A 172 -5.36 -1.97 13.62
N LEU A 173 -4.96 -2.71 12.59
CA LEU A 173 -4.55 -4.10 12.71
C LEU A 173 -3.26 -4.22 13.53
N LEU A 174 -2.23 -3.45 13.20
CA LEU A 174 -0.95 -3.43 13.93
C LEU A 174 -1.13 -3.01 15.39
N ALA A 175 -2.04 -2.06 15.67
CA ALA A 175 -2.36 -1.67 17.04
C ALA A 175 -3.07 -2.79 17.83
N LYS A 176 -3.91 -3.60 17.17
CA LYS A 176 -4.61 -4.73 17.77
C LYS A 176 -3.72 -5.97 17.94
N THR A 177 -2.72 -6.13 17.07
CA THR A 177 -1.81 -7.27 17.06
C THR A 177 -0.52 -6.93 17.80
N ALA A 178 -0.53 -7.12 19.12
CA ALA A 178 0.64 -6.83 19.97
C ALA A 178 1.81 -7.83 19.79
N PHE A 179 1.57 -9.00 19.20
CA PHE A 179 2.62 -9.99 18.97
C PHE A 179 2.44 -10.61 17.58
N ILE A 180 3.49 -10.60 16.78
CA ILE A 180 3.58 -11.31 15.51
C ILE A 180 4.72 -12.31 15.69
N PRO A 181 4.44 -13.63 15.65
CA PRO A 181 5.47 -14.63 15.83
C PRO A 181 6.49 -14.54 14.70
N GLU A 182 7.77 -14.71 15.05
CA GLU A 182 8.84 -14.76 14.07
C GLU A 182 8.72 -16.02 13.21
N THR A 183 9.00 -15.89 11.92
CA THR A 183 8.89 -16.96 10.91
C THR A 183 10.24 -17.60 10.62
N LEU A 184 11.34 -16.89 10.87
CA LEU A 184 12.70 -17.37 10.65
C LEU A 184 13.37 -17.78 11.97
N PRO A 185 14.20 -18.84 11.98
CA PRO A 185 15.00 -19.17 13.16
C PRO A 185 15.92 -18.01 13.55
N GLN A 186 16.13 -17.83 14.85
CA GLN A 186 17.03 -16.79 15.39
C GLN A 186 18.44 -16.86 14.78
N THR A 187 18.95 -18.06 14.51
CA THR A 187 20.25 -18.27 13.87
C THR A 187 20.34 -17.68 12.45
N VAL A 188 19.22 -17.63 11.73
CA VAL A 188 19.12 -17.04 10.39
C VAL A 188 19.04 -15.53 10.50
N THR A 189 18.19 -15.01 11.39
CA THR A 189 18.02 -13.55 11.54
C THR A 189 19.30 -12.87 12.04
N GLU A 190 20.01 -13.48 12.99
CA GLU A 190 21.28 -12.97 13.50
C GLU A 190 22.39 -13.02 12.44
N ARG A 191 22.55 -14.15 11.75
CA ARG A 191 23.60 -14.33 10.73
C ARG A 191 23.50 -13.32 9.59
N TYR A 192 22.27 -13.00 9.17
CA TYR A 192 22.03 -12.09 8.04
C TYR A 192 21.64 -10.68 8.47
N HIS A 193 21.73 -10.38 9.78
CA HIS A 193 21.36 -9.07 10.36
C HIS A 193 19.99 -8.56 9.92
N LEU A 194 19.03 -9.48 9.89
CA LEU A 194 17.67 -9.22 9.44
C LEU A 194 16.85 -8.61 10.58
N ILE A 195 16.10 -7.55 10.27
CA ILE A 195 15.21 -6.93 11.27
C ILE A 195 14.07 -7.89 11.67
N PRO A 196 13.51 -7.77 12.89
CA PRO A 196 12.37 -8.56 13.32
C PRO A 196 11.18 -8.48 12.36
N LEU A 197 10.40 -9.56 12.23
CA LEU A 197 9.27 -9.60 11.29
C LEU A 197 8.27 -8.47 11.53
N ARG A 198 7.93 -8.19 12.79
CA ARG A 198 7.04 -7.07 13.13
C ARG A 198 7.57 -5.75 12.59
N ASP A 199 8.85 -5.46 12.81
CA ASP A 199 9.47 -4.21 12.36
C ASP A 199 9.50 -4.11 10.83
N ALA A 200 9.69 -5.24 10.14
CA ALA A 200 9.61 -5.29 8.69
C ALA A 200 8.19 -5.00 8.18
N LEU A 201 7.17 -5.60 8.78
CA LEU A 201 5.77 -5.37 8.42
C LEU A 201 5.33 -3.94 8.75
N GLU A 202 5.79 -3.35 9.87
CA GLU A 202 5.51 -1.96 10.18
C GLU A 202 6.16 -1.02 9.15
N ASN A 203 7.44 -1.22 8.83
CA ASN A 203 8.18 -0.31 7.93
C ASN A 203 7.87 -0.53 6.44
N ILE A 204 7.36 -1.69 6.02
CA ILE A 204 6.87 -1.87 4.65
C ILE A 204 5.55 -1.10 4.43
N HIS A 205 4.73 -0.89 5.47
CA HIS A 205 3.50 -0.10 5.34
C HIS A 205 3.69 1.38 5.70
N PHE A 206 4.45 1.64 6.75
CA PHE A 206 4.69 2.96 7.36
C PHE A 206 6.19 3.18 7.57
N PRO A 207 6.96 3.34 6.48
CA PRO A 207 8.39 3.53 6.58
C PRO A 207 8.75 4.79 7.36
N LYS A 208 9.50 4.62 8.45
CA LYS A 208 10.03 5.73 9.26
C LYS A 208 11.22 6.42 8.58
N SER A 209 11.95 5.69 7.72
CA SER A 209 13.05 6.21 6.92
C SER A 209 13.26 5.36 5.66
N VAL A 210 14.01 5.88 4.70
CA VAL A 210 14.41 5.13 3.49
C VAL A 210 15.25 3.89 3.86
N ASP A 211 16.13 4.01 4.86
CA ASP A 211 16.96 2.90 5.34
C ASP A 211 16.11 1.76 5.93
N LEU A 212 15.17 2.09 6.82
CA LEU A 212 14.29 1.10 7.43
C LEU A 212 13.36 0.44 6.41
N LEU A 213 12.90 1.20 5.41
CA LEU A 213 12.16 0.65 4.28
C LEU A 213 12.98 -0.39 3.50
N ASN A 214 14.25 -0.10 3.24
CA ASN A 214 15.14 -1.02 2.52
C ASN A 214 15.41 -2.29 3.35
N LYS A 215 15.61 -2.15 4.66
CA LYS A 215 15.75 -3.29 5.58
C LYS A 215 14.49 -4.16 5.62
N ALA A 216 13.31 -3.55 5.67
CA ALA A 216 12.02 -4.25 5.60
C ALA A 216 11.86 -5.02 4.29
N LYS A 217 12.14 -4.38 3.15
CA LYS A 217 12.11 -5.03 1.83
C LYS A 217 13.08 -6.20 1.75
N LEU A 218 14.31 -6.03 2.25
CA LEU A 218 15.32 -7.09 2.26
C LEU A 218 14.84 -8.28 3.10
N ARG A 219 14.36 -8.04 4.32
CA ARG A 219 13.84 -9.06 5.24
C ARG A 219 12.70 -9.86 4.62
N LEU A 220 11.71 -9.20 4.03
CA LEU A 220 10.53 -9.86 3.46
C LEU A 220 10.88 -10.64 2.19
N LYS A 221 11.69 -10.08 1.30
CA LYS A 221 12.18 -10.80 0.11
C LYS A 221 13.04 -12.00 0.46
N PHE A 222 13.92 -11.86 1.47
CA PHE A 222 14.75 -12.95 1.95
C PHE A 222 13.88 -14.11 2.45
N GLU A 223 12.88 -13.82 3.28
CA GLU A 223 11.98 -14.84 3.81
C GLU A 223 11.21 -15.55 2.71
N GLU A 224 10.64 -14.81 1.75
CA GLU A 224 9.94 -15.42 0.63
C GLU A 224 10.84 -16.41 -0.12
N LEU A 225 12.05 -15.98 -0.49
CA LEU A 225 13.03 -16.85 -1.14
C LEU A 225 13.46 -18.02 -0.27
N PHE A 226 13.67 -17.79 1.02
CA PHE A 226 14.07 -18.82 1.99
C PHE A 226 13.00 -19.91 2.12
N LEU A 227 11.73 -19.52 2.26
CA LEU A 227 10.61 -20.45 2.35
C LEU A 227 10.39 -21.21 1.04
N ILE A 228 10.57 -20.56 -0.12
CA ILE A 228 10.55 -21.23 -1.43
C ILE A 228 11.65 -22.30 -1.50
N GLN A 229 12.89 -21.97 -1.13
CA GLN A 229 14.00 -22.92 -1.13
C GLN A 229 13.76 -24.08 -0.15
N LEU A 230 13.26 -23.79 1.05
CA LEU A 230 12.92 -24.80 2.03
C LEU A 230 11.86 -25.77 1.49
N ASN A 231 10.84 -25.25 0.78
CA ASN A 231 9.81 -26.08 0.17
C ASN A 231 10.39 -26.97 -0.96
N ILE A 232 11.28 -26.44 -1.80
CA ILE A 232 11.98 -27.21 -2.85
C ILE A 232 12.80 -28.35 -2.20
N LEU A 233 13.58 -28.05 -1.17
CA LEU A 233 14.38 -29.05 -0.45
C LEU A 233 13.50 -30.11 0.21
N ARG A 234 12.37 -29.71 0.82
CA ARG A 234 11.38 -30.62 1.40
C ARG A 234 10.85 -31.60 0.34
N ILE A 235 10.47 -31.09 -0.84
CA ILE A 235 9.98 -31.93 -1.95
C ILE A 235 11.08 -32.87 -2.45
N ALA A 236 12.30 -32.36 -2.64
CA ALA A 236 13.43 -33.15 -3.12
C ALA A 236 13.81 -34.28 -2.15
N ASN A 237 13.84 -33.98 -0.85
CA ASN A 237 14.11 -34.98 0.19
C ASN A 237 12.99 -36.02 0.28
N GLY A 238 11.73 -35.60 0.17
CA GLY A 238 10.59 -36.52 0.11
C GLY A 238 10.69 -37.49 -1.06
N ARG A 239 11.08 -37.02 -2.25
CA ARG A 239 11.31 -37.87 -3.42
C ARG A 239 12.46 -38.86 -3.21
N LYS A 240 13.60 -38.41 -2.67
CA LYS A 240 14.73 -39.29 -2.36
C LYS A 240 14.36 -40.38 -1.37
N ALA A 241 13.56 -40.07 -0.34
CA ALA A 241 13.12 -41.04 0.65
C ALA A 241 12.16 -42.11 0.06
N GLN A 242 11.35 -41.73 -0.94
CA GLN A 242 10.42 -42.66 -1.61
C GLN A 242 11.09 -43.51 -2.68
N GLN A 243 12.15 -43.01 -3.32
CA GLN A 243 12.97 -43.78 -4.24
C GLN A 243 13.81 -44.79 -3.44
N LYS A 244 13.30 -46.02 -3.29
CA LYS A 244 14.15 -47.15 -2.88
C LYS A 244 15.26 -47.30 -3.91
N GLY A 245 16.51 -47.14 -3.49
CA GLY A 245 17.66 -47.42 -4.34
C GLY A 245 17.62 -48.87 -4.83
N PHE A 246 18.36 -49.16 -5.91
CA PHE A 246 18.56 -50.55 -6.33
C PHE A 246 19.22 -51.33 -5.20
N VAL A 247 18.53 -52.34 -4.70
CA VAL A 247 19.11 -53.28 -3.73
C VAL A 247 20.06 -54.18 -4.52
N PHE A 248 21.37 -53.95 -4.37
CA PHE A 248 22.37 -54.87 -4.88
C PHE A 248 22.36 -56.13 -4.01
N SER A 249 21.67 -57.16 -4.46
CA SER A 249 21.58 -58.46 -3.76
C SER A 249 22.93 -59.20 -3.72
N ARG A 250 23.89 -58.84 -4.56
CA ARG A 250 25.24 -59.39 -4.60
C ARG A 250 26.26 -58.26 -4.58
N ILE A 251 27.04 -58.19 -3.51
CA ILE A 251 28.18 -57.29 -3.37
C ILE A 251 29.39 -57.98 -3.99
N GLY A 252 30.05 -57.36 -4.97
CA GLY A 252 31.25 -57.92 -5.60
C GLY A 252 32.47 -57.90 -4.67
N GLU A 253 33.43 -58.80 -4.89
CA GLU A 253 34.63 -58.96 -4.02
C GLU A 253 35.47 -57.69 -3.81
N PHE A 254 35.32 -56.70 -4.69
CA PHE A 254 36.08 -55.46 -4.68
C PHE A 254 35.34 -54.26 -4.06
N PHE A 255 34.09 -54.41 -3.62
CA PHE A 255 33.27 -53.25 -3.19
C PHE A 255 33.75 -52.59 -1.89
N ASN A 256 34.48 -53.32 -1.05
CA ASN A 256 34.99 -52.84 0.26
C ASN A 256 36.52 -52.90 0.39
N ARG A 257 37.26 -53.04 -0.73
CA ARG A 257 38.73 -53.01 -0.71
C ARG A 257 39.25 -51.59 -0.94
#